data_AF-A0A7Y5SM96-F1
#
_entry.id   AF-A0A7Y5SM96-F1
#
_cell.length_a   1.000
_cell.length_b   1.000
_cell.length_c   1.000
_cell.angle_alpha   90.00
_cell.angle_beta   90.00
_cell.angle_gamma   90.00
#
_symmetry.space_group_name_H-M   'P 1'
#
loop_
_entity.id
_entity.type
_entity.pdbx_description
1 polymer ?
#
loop_
_entity_poly.entity_id
_entity_poly.type
_entity_poly.pdbx_seq_one_letter_code
_entity_poly.pdbx_strand_id
1 'polypeptide(L)'
;GPPRLQTLPKDLGLALLYGRQTDREARLELRAVLAGELDQVRTVLSNIAGPYLGEEIQRQQAAKVSRTQDLLSMRRRLPDDTSMAALRQIRSEHMEDALLDRWPQLPLGYLDGKTPEEAARLDEYRIRIRAAIMIVESWIEFQADRLDLNRLRERLGLSLPGPIDPEQTDVEKLPVVRWPRVQLEKLSDERLVNLLHFAVLCKAVQAIEHFGRAIIERPSLEGNAERLSAYNFLAAVNSSNDRAIEYIDRGRKEAEALGQSSASWDLQELRCRFARFDTEEVGRLLNHIESQHIREPGVRESLIRFLMQVGVIRPDGTRVGRARPDADSPPAAVATAEPAEEPGRLWTPESQRPAGEKPKIWMPGMD
;
A
#
# COMPACT_ATOMS: atom_id res chain seq x y z
N GLY A 1 -27.22 -9.53 4.72
CA GLY A 1 -26.74 -9.29 3.33
C GLY A 1 -25.29 -8.83 3.39
N PRO A 2 -24.52 -8.93 2.31
CA PRO A 2 -23.13 -8.44 2.29
C PRO A 2 -23.08 -6.93 2.64
N PRO A 3 -22.04 -6.46 3.35
CA PRO A 3 -21.92 -5.07 3.74
C PRO A 3 -21.91 -4.17 2.50
N ARG A 4 -22.67 -3.07 2.54
CA ARG A 4 -22.68 -2.02 1.49
C ARG A 4 -22.13 -0.73 2.05
N LEU A 5 -21.48 0.09 1.22
CA LEU A 5 -20.86 1.34 1.63
C LEU A 5 -21.78 2.24 2.47
N GLN A 6 -23.06 2.34 2.08
CA GLN A 6 -24.06 3.19 2.71
C GLN A 6 -24.50 2.69 4.10
N THR A 7 -24.35 1.40 4.37
CA THR A 7 -24.74 0.77 5.65
C THR A 7 -23.59 0.71 6.65
N LEU A 8 -22.37 1.02 6.22
CA LEU A 8 -21.20 0.95 7.09
C LEU A 8 -21.12 2.13 8.05
N PRO A 9 -20.83 1.90 9.34
CA PRO A 9 -20.59 2.98 10.29
C PRO A 9 -19.46 3.89 9.83
N LYS A 10 -19.65 5.20 9.99
CA LYS A 10 -18.61 6.20 9.79
C LYS A 10 -17.66 6.19 10.98
N ASP A 11 -16.36 6.19 10.70
CA ASP A 11 -15.35 6.47 11.71
C ASP A 11 -15.18 7.99 11.83
N LEU A 12 -15.37 8.52 13.04
CA LEU A 12 -15.27 9.95 13.36
C LEU A 12 -13.94 10.31 14.05
N GLY A 13 -13.16 9.31 14.48
CA GLY A 13 -11.93 9.52 15.21
C GLY A 13 -11.68 8.47 16.29
N LEU A 14 -10.56 8.64 16.99
CA LEU A 14 -10.12 7.76 18.07
C LEU A 14 -10.40 8.43 19.42
N ALA A 15 -11.13 7.73 20.29
CA ALA A 15 -11.35 8.13 21.67
C ALA A 15 -10.44 7.33 22.60
N LEU A 16 -9.65 8.04 23.43
CA LEU A 16 -8.74 7.46 24.40
C LEU A 16 -9.15 7.91 25.81
N LEU A 17 -9.58 6.96 26.63
CA LEU A 17 -9.98 7.22 28.02
C LEU A 17 -8.78 7.00 28.95
N TYR A 18 -8.39 8.04 29.66
CA TYR A 18 -7.35 8.01 30.67
C TYR A 18 -7.96 8.08 32.07
N GLY A 19 -7.60 7.13 32.91
CA GLY A 19 -7.89 7.22 34.35
C GLY A 19 -7.11 8.36 35.01
N ARG A 20 -7.49 8.68 36.25
CA ARG A 20 -6.77 9.67 37.08
C ARG A 20 -5.31 9.25 37.26
N GLN A 21 -4.41 10.19 37.08
CA GLN A 21 -2.96 10.06 37.28
C GLN A 21 -2.52 10.95 38.44
N THR A 22 -1.29 10.79 38.93
CA THR A 22 -0.78 11.58 40.08
C THR A 22 -0.82 13.09 39.83
N ASP A 23 -0.60 13.51 38.59
CA ASP A 23 -0.53 14.91 38.15
C ASP A 23 -1.69 15.35 37.24
N ARG A 24 -2.65 14.46 36.93
CA ARG A 24 -3.72 14.74 35.94
C ARG A 24 -5.03 14.09 36.34
N GLU A 25 -6.12 14.83 36.16
CA GLU A 25 -7.47 14.28 36.28
C GLU A 25 -7.78 13.27 35.18
N ALA A 26 -8.78 12.41 35.44
CA ALA A 26 -9.31 11.50 34.43
C ALA A 26 -9.86 12.31 33.25
N ARG A 27 -9.59 11.86 32.02
CA ARG A 27 -9.94 12.61 30.81
C ARG A 27 -10.20 11.70 29.62
N LEU A 28 -11.03 12.20 28.71
CA LEU A 28 -11.23 11.63 27.40
C LEU A 28 -10.48 12.46 26.37
N GLU A 29 -9.51 11.87 25.69
CA GLU A 29 -8.83 12.51 24.54
C GLU A 29 -9.45 12.03 23.24
N LEU A 30 -9.81 12.97 22.36
CA LEU A 30 -10.27 12.68 21.01
C LEU A 30 -9.17 13.02 20.02
N ARG A 31 -8.84 12.08 19.14
CA ARG A 31 -7.80 12.22 18.11
C ARG A 31 -8.38 11.95 16.74
N ALA A 32 -7.72 12.51 15.72
CA ALA A 32 -8.10 12.36 14.31
C ALA A 32 -9.53 12.82 13.98
N VAL A 33 -10.10 13.74 14.78
CA VAL A 33 -11.40 14.35 14.50
C VAL A 33 -11.22 15.51 13.54
N LEU A 34 -11.96 15.51 12.43
CA LEU A 34 -11.92 16.62 11.49
C LEU A 34 -12.75 17.79 11.98
N ALA A 35 -12.30 19.01 11.64
CA ALA A 35 -12.95 20.24 12.06
C ALA A 35 -14.44 20.28 11.68
N GLY A 36 -14.80 19.80 10.47
CA GLY A 36 -16.19 19.75 10.00
C GLY A 36 -17.06 18.67 10.66
N GLU A 37 -16.50 17.84 11.54
CA GLU A 37 -17.20 16.73 12.20
C GLU A 37 -17.24 16.89 13.72
N LEU A 38 -16.64 17.96 14.26
CA LEU A 38 -16.56 18.20 15.70
C LEU A 38 -17.94 18.23 16.36
N ASP A 39 -18.92 18.88 15.74
CA ASP A 39 -20.28 18.96 16.28
C ASP A 39 -20.94 17.58 16.32
N GLN A 40 -20.77 16.79 15.25
CA GLN A 40 -21.26 15.41 15.19
C GLN A 40 -20.64 14.55 16.31
N VAL A 41 -19.33 14.65 16.52
CA VAL A 41 -18.63 13.93 17.59
C VAL A 41 -19.14 14.36 18.96
N ARG A 42 -19.34 15.66 19.18
CA ARG A 42 -19.90 16.18 20.43
C ARG A 42 -21.27 15.60 20.70
N THR A 43 -22.17 15.59 19.71
CA THR A 43 -23.50 14.97 19.84
C THR A 43 -23.40 13.49 20.21
N VAL A 44 -22.53 12.73 19.55
CA VAL A 44 -22.33 11.30 19.84
C VAL A 44 -21.84 11.11 21.28
N LEU A 45 -20.85 11.88 21.72
CA LEU A 45 -20.31 11.77 23.08
C LEU A 45 -21.30 12.19 24.14
N SER A 46 -22.06 13.27 23.92
CA SER A 46 -23.12 13.69 24.82
C SER A 46 -24.20 12.61 24.97
N ASN A 47 -24.53 11.89 23.89
CA ASN A 47 -25.50 10.80 23.95
C ASN A 47 -24.97 9.57 24.71
N ILE A 48 -23.66 9.31 24.66
CA ILE A 48 -23.04 8.13 25.32
C ILE A 48 -22.75 8.42 26.79
N ALA A 49 -22.07 9.53 27.08
CA ALA A 49 -21.59 9.86 28.41
C ALA A 49 -22.59 10.72 29.20
N GLY A 50 -23.54 11.38 28.54
CA GLY A 50 -24.58 12.18 29.17
C GLY A 50 -24.01 13.19 30.18
N PRO A 51 -24.46 13.17 31.44
CA PRO A 51 -23.99 14.10 32.47
C PRO A 51 -22.54 13.86 32.92
N TYR A 52 -21.94 12.71 32.56
CA TYR A 52 -20.54 12.40 32.89
C TYR A 52 -19.55 13.02 31.90
N LEU A 53 -20.02 13.60 30.79
CA LEU A 53 -19.18 14.34 29.88
C LEU A 53 -18.84 15.71 30.50
N GLY A 54 -17.60 15.88 30.92
CA GLY A 54 -17.11 17.18 31.41
C GLY A 54 -16.91 18.20 30.29
N GLU A 55 -16.46 19.39 30.66
CA GLU A 55 -16.15 20.47 29.72
C GLU A 55 -14.90 20.17 28.86
N GLU A 56 -14.80 20.82 27.69
CA GLU A 56 -13.60 20.73 26.86
C GLU A 56 -12.43 21.44 27.57
N ILE A 57 -11.47 20.66 28.06
CA ILE A 57 -10.30 21.17 28.80
C ILE A 57 -9.29 21.79 27.83
N GLN A 58 -9.09 21.17 26.66
CA GLN A 58 -8.09 21.59 25.70
C GLN A 58 -8.50 21.24 24.26
N ARG A 59 -8.17 22.14 23.33
CA ARG A 59 -8.22 21.90 21.89
C ARG A 59 -6.90 22.28 21.25
N GLN A 60 -6.39 21.40 20.41
CA GLN A 60 -5.18 21.65 19.63
C GLN A 60 -5.38 21.22 18.18
N GLN A 61 -4.99 22.08 17.25
CA GLN A 61 -4.86 21.67 15.86
C GLN A 61 -3.58 20.85 15.70
N ALA A 62 -3.72 19.55 15.42
CA ALA A 62 -2.58 18.67 15.21
C ALA A 62 -1.99 18.79 13.78
N ALA A 63 -2.86 18.95 12.77
CA ALA A 63 -2.44 18.96 11.37
C ALA A 63 -3.44 19.70 10.47
N LYS A 64 -3.11 19.79 9.17
CA LYS A 64 -4.00 20.16 8.07
C LYS A 64 -4.02 19.04 7.06
N VAL A 65 -5.20 18.72 6.53
CA VAL A 65 -5.39 17.73 5.47
C VAL A 65 -6.11 18.38 4.29
N SER A 66 -5.77 17.96 3.06
CA SER A 66 -6.51 18.37 1.88
C SER A 66 -7.95 17.85 1.96
N ARG A 67 -8.94 18.69 1.67
CA ARG A 67 -10.34 18.25 1.60
C ARG A 67 -10.54 17.14 0.58
N THR A 68 -9.79 17.16 -0.52
CA THR A 68 -9.79 16.08 -1.51
C THR A 68 -9.23 14.78 -0.92
N GLN A 69 -8.12 14.82 -0.18
CA GLN A 69 -7.55 13.62 0.43
C GLN A 69 -8.47 13.04 1.51
N ASP A 70 -9.12 13.88 2.30
CA ASP A 70 -10.14 13.44 3.25
C ASP A 70 -11.31 12.78 2.52
N LEU A 71 -11.81 13.40 1.45
CA LEU A 71 -12.89 12.85 0.62
C LEU A 71 -12.56 11.45 0.08
N LEU A 72 -11.32 11.26 -0.37
CA LEU A 72 -10.81 10.00 -0.90
C LEU A 72 -10.57 8.94 0.19
N SER A 73 -10.41 9.36 1.45
CA SER A 73 -10.18 8.46 2.58
C SER A 73 -11.47 7.75 2.99
N MET A 74 -11.49 6.42 2.86
CA MET A 74 -12.64 5.62 3.30
C MET A 74 -12.64 5.46 4.83
N ARG A 75 -13.24 6.41 5.54
CA ARG A 75 -13.39 6.40 7.00
C ARG A 75 -14.64 5.62 7.42
N ARG A 76 -14.60 4.31 7.17
CA ARG A 76 -15.68 3.35 7.48
C ARG A 76 -15.16 2.19 8.31
N ARG A 77 -15.93 1.76 9.32
CA ARG A 77 -15.65 0.53 10.08
C ARG A 77 -16.18 -0.65 9.27
N LEU A 78 -15.28 -1.58 8.92
CA LEU A 78 -15.64 -2.82 8.24
C LEU A 78 -15.92 -3.92 9.28
N PRO A 79 -16.90 -4.81 9.04
CA PRO A 79 -17.04 -6.06 9.78
C PRO A 79 -15.79 -6.92 9.70
N ASP A 80 -15.48 -7.67 10.76
CA ASP A 80 -14.28 -8.51 10.84
C ASP A 80 -14.28 -9.67 9.82
N ASP A 81 -15.46 -10.09 9.38
CA ASP A 81 -15.70 -11.14 8.39
C ASP A 81 -15.82 -10.62 6.94
N THR A 82 -15.52 -9.34 6.70
CA THR A 82 -15.57 -8.75 5.35
C THR A 82 -14.59 -9.48 4.43
N SER A 83 -15.11 -10.17 3.41
CA SER A 83 -14.28 -10.82 2.40
C SER A 83 -13.49 -9.80 1.58
N MET A 84 -12.35 -10.23 1.02
CA MET A 84 -11.55 -9.36 0.14
C MET A 84 -12.32 -8.87 -1.09
N ALA A 85 -13.20 -9.71 -1.65
CA ALA A 85 -14.06 -9.33 -2.77
C ALA A 85 -15.05 -8.21 -2.37
N ALA A 86 -15.70 -8.34 -1.20
CA ALA A 86 -16.58 -7.30 -0.68
C ALA A 86 -15.82 -6.00 -0.39
N LEU A 87 -14.62 -6.10 0.18
CA LEU A 87 -13.77 -4.93 0.43
C LEU A 87 -13.40 -4.18 -0.86
N ARG A 88 -13.03 -4.90 -1.93
CA ARG A 88 -12.76 -4.30 -3.24
C ARG A 88 -13.98 -3.57 -3.78
N GLN A 89 -15.14 -4.23 -3.75
CA GLN A 89 -16.39 -3.62 -4.18
C GLN A 89 -16.70 -2.33 -3.41
N ILE A 90 -16.64 -2.35 -2.06
CA ILE A 90 -16.90 -1.18 -1.22
C ILE A 90 -15.92 -0.04 -1.52
N ARG A 91 -14.63 -0.35 -1.74
CA ARG A 91 -13.63 0.67 -2.10
C ARG A 91 -13.90 1.28 -3.46
N SER A 92 -14.28 0.47 -4.45
CA SER A 92 -14.66 0.93 -5.78
C SER A 92 -15.88 1.86 -5.71
N GLU A 93 -16.95 1.43 -5.02
CA GLU A 93 -18.15 2.24 -4.77
C GLU A 93 -17.82 3.58 -4.09
N HIS A 94 -16.93 3.58 -3.09
CA HIS A 94 -16.51 4.80 -2.40
C HIS A 94 -15.72 5.73 -3.33
N MET A 95 -14.85 5.17 -4.17
CA MET A 95 -14.07 5.98 -5.11
C MET A 95 -14.94 6.62 -6.18
N GLU A 96 -15.91 5.88 -6.73
CA GLU A 96 -16.87 6.42 -7.69
C GLU A 96 -17.70 7.56 -7.06
N ASP A 97 -18.33 7.34 -5.91
CA ASP A 97 -19.10 8.38 -5.20
C ASP A 97 -18.22 9.59 -4.85
N ALA A 98 -17.03 9.35 -4.31
CA ALA A 98 -16.13 10.42 -3.91
C ALA A 98 -15.71 11.28 -5.09
N LEU A 99 -15.27 10.70 -6.21
CA LEU A 99 -14.69 11.44 -7.32
C LEU A 99 -15.69 11.90 -8.37
N LEU A 100 -16.72 11.11 -8.65
CA LEU A 100 -17.73 11.51 -9.61
C LEU A 100 -18.77 12.39 -8.94
N ASP A 101 -19.29 12.06 -7.76
CA ASP A 101 -20.43 12.79 -7.22
C ASP A 101 -20.05 13.95 -6.31
N ARG A 102 -19.16 13.71 -5.34
CA ARG A 102 -18.87 14.70 -4.29
C ARG A 102 -17.74 15.66 -4.63
N TRP A 103 -16.66 15.16 -5.25
CA TRP A 103 -15.49 15.97 -5.57
C TRP A 103 -15.80 17.13 -6.52
N PRO A 104 -16.62 16.97 -7.57
CA PRO A 104 -16.94 18.06 -8.48
C PRO A 104 -17.67 19.23 -7.83
N GLN A 105 -18.33 18.97 -6.70
CA GLN A 105 -19.08 19.95 -5.90
C GLN A 105 -18.30 20.41 -4.66
N LEU A 106 -17.06 19.95 -4.46
CA LEU A 106 -16.26 20.27 -3.29
C LEU A 106 -15.55 21.61 -3.49
N PRO A 107 -15.79 22.65 -2.67
CA PRO A 107 -15.06 23.90 -2.76
C PRO A 107 -13.56 23.69 -2.48
N LEU A 108 -12.70 24.11 -3.42
CA LEU A 108 -11.25 23.93 -3.32
C LEU A 108 -10.55 25.27 -3.15
N GLY A 109 -9.69 25.39 -2.14
CA GLY A 109 -8.90 26.59 -1.91
C GLY A 109 -7.98 26.95 -3.09
N TYR A 110 -7.44 25.94 -3.79
CA TYR A 110 -6.63 26.14 -5.01
C TYR A 110 -7.42 26.71 -6.21
N LEU A 111 -8.76 26.61 -6.17
CA LEU A 111 -9.68 27.19 -7.14
C LEU A 111 -10.36 28.45 -6.56
N ASP A 112 -9.70 29.13 -5.62
CA ASP A 112 -10.18 30.35 -4.95
C ASP A 112 -11.56 30.15 -4.29
N GLY A 113 -11.79 28.96 -3.73
CA GLY A 113 -13.04 28.58 -3.08
C GLY A 113 -14.14 28.08 -4.01
N LYS A 114 -13.93 28.07 -5.34
CA LYS A 114 -14.86 27.47 -6.30
C LYS A 114 -14.82 25.94 -6.25
N THR A 115 -15.91 25.33 -6.68
CA THR A 115 -15.99 23.90 -6.95
C THR A 115 -15.34 23.58 -8.31
N PRO A 116 -14.88 22.34 -8.56
CA PRO A 116 -14.42 21.93 -9.88
C PRO A 116 -15.46 22.12 -10.99
N GLU A 117 -16.76 21.91 -10.71
CA GLU A 117 -17.84 22.14 -11.69
C GLU A 117 -17.98 23.62 -12.10
N GLU A 118 -17.95 24.54 -11.12
CA GLU A 118 -17.99 25.98 -11.41
C GLU A 118 -16.75 26.43 -12.16
N ALA A 119 -15.58 25.99 -11.68
CA ALA A 119 -14.31 26.39 -12.25
C ALA A 119 -14.16 25.85 -13.70
N ALA A 120 -14.72 24.69 -14.03
CA ALA A 120 -14.56 24.07 -15.35
C ALA A 120 -15.23 24.88 -16.48
N ARG A 121 -16.17 25.75 -16.12
CA ARG A 121 -16.87 26.66 -17.04
C ARG A 121 -16.11 27.97 -17.27
N LEU A 122 -14.99 28.19 -16.59
CA LEU A 122 -14.23 29.43 -16.61
C LEU A 122 -12.84 29.20 -17.22
N ASP A 123 -12.53 29.91 -18.30
CA ASP A 123 -11.27 29.74 -19.03
C ASP A 123 -10.02 29.97 -18.16
N GLU A 124 -10.09 30.94 -17.24
CA GLU A 124 -8.99 31.27 -16.32
C GLU A 124 -8.60 30.10 -15.39
N TYR A 125 -9.54 29.19 -15.10
CA TYR A 125 -9.31 28.03 -14.22
C TYR A 125 -8.98 26.74 -14.99
N ARG A 126 -9.01 26.75 -16.33
CA ARG A 126 -8.85 25.55 -17.16
C ARG A 126 -7.56 24.79 -16.86
N ILE A 127 -6.44 25.50 -16.69
CA ILE A 127 -5.15 24.88 -16.33
C ILE A 127 -5.17 24.33 -14.91
N ARG A 128 -5.71 25.09 -13.95
CA ARG A 128 -5.75 24.72 -12.53
C ARG A 128 -6.57 23.45 -12.30
N ILE A 129 -7.70 23.28 -12.97
CA ILE A 129 -8.53 22.09 -12.82
C ILE A 129 -7.87 20.86 -13.43
N ARG A 130 -7.24 21.01 -14.61
CA ARG A 130 -6.47 19.92 -15.22
C ARG A 130 -5.32 19.48 -14.31
N ALA A 131 -4.63 20.44 -13.68
CA ALA A 131 -3.62 20.15 -12.68
C ALA A 131 -4.21 19.46 -11.43
N ALA A 132 -5.38 19.90 -10.95
CA ALA A 132 -6.06 19.27 -9.81
C ALA A 132 -6.44 17.80 -10.10
N ILE A 133 -6.96 17.51 -11.30
CA ILE A 133 -7.25 16.13 -11.73
C ILE A 133 -5.97 15.30 -11.81
N MET A 134 -4.86 15.88 -12.31
CA MET A 134 -3.57 15.18 -12.37
C MET A 134 -3.01 14.87 -10.97
N ILE A 135 -3.25 15.73 -9.97
CA ILE A 135 -2.88 15.46 -8.58
C ILE A 135 -3.77 14.36 -7.99
N VAL A 136 -5.06 14.35 -8.29
CA VAL A 136 -5.96 13.26 -7.89
C VAL A 136 -5.49 11.94 -8.50
N GLU A 137 -5.12 11.94 -9.77
CA GLU A 137 -4.60 10.79 -10.50
C GLU A 137 -3.37 10.18 -9.83
N SER A 138 -2.43 11.00 -9.39
CA SER A 138 -1.23 10.52 -8.69
C SER A 138 -1.53 9.97 -7.29
N TRP A 139 -2.56 10.46 -6.60
CA TRP A 139 -2.97 9.91 -5.30
C TRP A 139 -3.66 8.54 -5.41
N ILE A 140 -4.38 8.28 -6.49
CA ILE A 140 -5.08 7.01 -6.70
C ILE A 140 -4.24 5.99 -7.48
N GLU A 141 -3.03 6.35 -7.90
CA GLU A 141 -2.12 5.53 -8.71
C GLU A 141 -1.68 4.20 -8.05
N PHE A 142 -1.96 3.96 -6.77
CA PHE A 142 -1.64 2.67 -6.13
C PHE A 142 -2.86 1.79 -5.87
N GLN A 143 -4.07 2.25 -6.23
CA GLN A 143 -5.28 1.47 -6.02
C GLN A 143 -5.45 0.43 -7.13
N ALA A 144 -6.01 -0.74 -6.82
CA ALA A 144 -6.17 -1.84 -7.78
C ALA A 144 -7.36 -1.61 -8.72
N ASP A 145 -8.50 -1.17 -8.16
CA ASP A 145 -9.73 -0.89 -8.90
C ASP A 145 -9.87 0.63 -9.10
N ARG A 146 -9.05 1.18 -9.99
CA ARG A 146 -9.00 2.62 -10.22
C ARG A 146 -10.20 3.10 -11.02
N LEU A 147 -10.68 4.29 -10.65
CA LEU A 147 -11.64 5.01 -11.46
C LEU A 147 -10.98 5.51 -12.76
N ASP A 148 -11.67 5.35 -13.89
CA ASP A 148 -11.32 6.05 -15.13
C ASP A 148 -11.61 7.55 -14.97
N LEU A 149 -10.55 8.35 -14.82
CA LEU A 149 -10.66 9.80 -14.68
C LEU A 149 -11.10 10.51 -15.96
N ASN A 150 -11.17 9.83 -17.11
CA ASN A 150 -11.82 10.42 -18.28
C ASN A 150 -13.32 10.60 -18.06
N ARG A 151 -13.99 9.70 -17.32
CA ARG A 151 -15.38 9.91 -16.88
C ARG A 151 -15.55 11.19 -16.06
N LEU A 152 -14.58 11.49 -15.18
CA LEU A 152 -14.57 12.74 -14.41
C LEU A 152 -14.37 13.96 -15.33
N ARG A 153 -13.44 13.87 -16.28
CA ARG A 153 -13.19 14.96 -17.25
C ARG A 153 -14.43 15.24 -18.11
N GLU A 154 -15.09 14.20 -18.60
CA GLU A 154 -16.34 14.31 -19.37
C GLU A 154 -17.46 14.95 -18.54
N ARG A 155 -17.65 14.52 -17.29
CA ARG A 155 -18.63 15.13 -16.38
C ARG A 155 -18.40 16.62 -16.17
N LEU A 156 -17.14 17.04 -16.11
CA LEU A 156 -16.76 18.45 -15.98
C LEU A 156 -16.76 19.21 -17.32
N GLY A 157 -17.10 18.57 -18.44
CA GLY A 157 -17.05 19.19 -19.77
C GLY A 157 -15.63 19.52 -20.26
N LEU A 158 -14.61 18.84 -19.73
CA LEU A 158 -13.21 19.07 -20.06
C LEU A 158 -12.78 18.20 -21.24
N SER A 159 -11.98 18.78 -22.15
CA SER A 159 -11.39 18.01 -23.25
C SER A 159 -10.49 16.88 -22.70
N LEU A 160 -10.69 15.67 -23.25
CA LEU A 160 -9.85 14.53 -22.94
C LEU A 160 -8.41 14.75 -23.41
N PRO A 161 -7.40 14.35 -22.63
CA PRO A 161 -6.02 14.41 -23.08
C PRO A 161 -5.80 13.45 -24.25
N GLY A 162 -5.30 13.96 -25.38
CA GLY A 162 -4.97 13.13 -26.53
C GLY A 162 -3.74 12.24 -26.30
N PRO A 163 -3.51 11.28 -27.22
CA PRO A 163 -2.31 10.46 -27.22
C PRO A 163 -1.05 11.32 -27.43
N ILE A 164 0.09 10.83 -26.96
CA ILE A 164 1.38 11.51 -27.03
C ILE A 164 2.23 10.78 -28.06
N ASP A 165 2.63 11.51 -29.10
CA ASP A 165 3.56 11.03 -30.11
C ASP A 165 5.01 11.12 -29.60
N PRO A 166 5.71 9.98 -29.39
CA PRO A 166 7.07 9.95 -28.89
C PRO A 166 8.12 10.40 -29.92
N GLU A 167 7.74 10.61 -31.19
CA GLU A 167 8.61 11.18 -32.23
C GLU A 167 8.59 12.71 -32.20
N GLN A 168 7.48 13.30 -31.74
CA GLN A 168 7.31 14.76 -31.64
C GLN A 168 7.57 15.28 -30.23
N THR A 169 7.54 14.41 -29.22
CA THR A 169 7.70 14.76 -27.81
C THR A 169 8.77 13.90 -27.15
N ASP A 170 9.71 14.55 -26.47
CA ASP A 170 10.69 13.89 -25.59
C ASP A 170 9.97 13.32 -24.36
N VAL A 171 9.76 11.99 -24.37
CA VAL A 171 8.96 11.27 -23.37
C VAL A 171 9.64 11.28 -22.01
N GLU A 172 10.96 11.22 -22.01
CA GLU A 172 11.84 11.17 -20.84
C GLU A 172 11.77 12.47 -20.02
N LYS A 173 11.39 13.59 -20.66
CA LYS A 173 11.11 14.87 -19.99
C LYS A 173 9.67 15.03 -19.51
N LEU A 174 8.77 14.09 -19.80
CA LEU A 174 7.38 14.17 -19.36
C LEU A 174 7.23 13.69 -17.91
N PRO A 175 6.33 14.31 -17.13
CA PRO A 175 5.86 13.72 -15.89
C PRO A 175 5.34 12.29 -16.11
N VAL A 176 5.79 11.34 -15.29
CA VAL A 176 5.52 9.90 -15.47
C VAL A 176 4.02 9.56 -15.51
N VAL A 177 3.19 10.32 -14.79
CA VAL A 177 1.71 10.19 -14.83
C VAL A 177 1.12 10.37 -16.24
N ARG A 178 1.86 10.96 -17.19
CA ARG A 178 1.44 11.12 -18.59
C ARG A 178 1.86 9.97 -19.50
N TRP A 179 2.76 9.10 -19.05
CA TRP A 179 3.31 8.00 -19.83
C TRP A 179 2.26 6.99 -20.34
N PRO A 180 1.13 6.74 -19.63
CA PRO A 180 0.04 5.92 -20.16
C PRO A 180 -0.60 6.44 -21.47
N ARG A 181 -0.28 7.66 -21.89
CA ARG A 181 -0.78 8.24 -23.16
C ARG A 181 0.19 8.12 -24.32
N VAL A 182 1.40 7.61 -24.09
CA VAL A 182 2.42 7.48 -25.15
C VAL A 182 1.96 6.44 -26.18
N GLN A 183 2.07 6.79 -27.46
CA GLN A 183 1.80 5.89 -28.59
C GLN A 183 2.91 4.85 -28.68
N LEU A 184 2.61 3.61 -28.27
CA LEU A 184 3.62 2.58 -28.07
C LEU A 184 4.15 2.04 -29.39
N GLU A 185 3.34 2.05 -30.44
CA GLU A 185 3.66 1.53 -31.77
C GLU A 185 4.82 2.31 -32.43
N LYS A 186 5.05 3.55 -31.97
CA LYS A 186 6.13 4.43 -32.43
C LYS A 186 7.42 4.32 -31.63
N LEU A 187 7.46 3.47 -30.60
CA LEU A 187 8.67 3.24 -29.80
C LEU A 187 9.44 2.03 -30.34
N SER A 188 10.77 2.13 -30.43
CA SER A 188 11.63 0.95 -30.58
C SER A 188 11.55 0.04 -29.36
N ASP A 189 11.91 -1.23 -29.52
CA ASP A 189 11.94 -2.21 -28.41
C ASP A 189 12.84 -1.74 -27.27
N GLU A 190 14.04 -1.26 -27.60
CA GLU A 190 15.01 -0.73 -26.63
C GLU A 190 14.43 0.44 -25.83
N ARG A 191 13.80 1.41 -26.50
CA ARG A 191 13.21 2.58 -25.82
C ARG A 191 12.02 2.18 -24.96
N LEU A 192 11.20 1.23 -25.42
CA LEU A 192 10.07 0.69 -24.65
C LEU A 192 10.53 0.00 -23.37
N VAL A 193 11.57 -0.84 -23.44
CA VAL A 193 12.17 -1.53 -22.28
C VAL A 193 12.76 -0.53 -21.29
N ASN A 194 13.52 0.46 -21.77
CA ASN A 194 14.12 1.48 -20.92
C ASN A 194 13.05 2.30 -20.17
N LEU A 195 11.96 2.68 -20.85
CA LEU A 195 10.84 3.37 -20.22
C LEU A 195 10.12 2.49 -19.19
N LEU A 196 9.95 1.19 -19.45
CA LEU A 196 9.40 0.26 -18.45
C LEU A 196 10.28 0.22 -17.19
N HIS A 197 11.59 0.05 -17.33
CA HIS A 197 12.50 0.03 -16.18
C HIS A 197 12.45 1.32 -15.37
N PHE A 198 12.38 2.48 -16.03
CA PHE A 198 12.22 3.75 -15.34
C PHE A 198 10.86 3.86 -14.64
N ALA A 199 9.78 3.40 -15.29
CA ALA A 199 8.45 3.37 -14.68
C ALA A 199 8.44 2.51 -13.40
N VAL A 200 9.14 1.38 -13.41
CA VAL A 200 9.34 0.51 -12.22
C VAL A 200 10.09 1.25 -11.12
N LEU A 201 11.18 1.96 -11.45
CA LEU A 201 11.95 2.75 -10.48
C LEU A 201 11.08 3.83 -9.81
N CYS A 202 10.23 4.49 -10.59
CA CYS A 202 9.29 5.49 -10.09
C CYS A 202 8.03 4.90 -9.44
N LYS A 203 7.85 3.58 -9.49
CA LYS A 203 6.64 2.87 -9.03
C LYS A 203 5.36 3.38 -9.71
N ALA A 204 5.47 3.81 -10.96
CA ALA A 204 4.36 4.39 -11.70
C ALA A 204 3.49 3.29 -12.32
N VAL A 205 2.50 2.81 -11.56
CA VAL A 205 1.77 1.58 -11.88
C VAL A 205 1.12 1.63 -13.26
N GLN A 206 0.47 2.75 -13.62
CA GLN A 206 -0.20 2.83 -14.93
C GLN A 206 0.81 2.75 -16.08
N ALA A 207 1.99 3.36 -15.92
CA ALA A 207 3.04 3.31 -16.93
C ALA A 207 3.66 1.91 -17.02
N ILE A 208 3.85 1.23 -15.89
CA ILE A 208 4.31 -0.17 -15.85
C ILE A 208 3.32 -1.07 -16.60
N GLU A 209 2.02 -0.90 -16.37
CA GLU A 209 0.99 -1.67 -17.09
C GLU A 209 0.97 -1.36 -18.57
N HIS A 210 1.03 -0.08 -18.95
CA HIS A 210 1.00 0.37 -20.34
C HIS A 210 2.18 -0.20 -21.14
N PHE A 211 3.41 -0.02 -20.63
CA PHE A 211 4.62 -0.49 -21.32
C PHE A 211 4.81 -2.00 -21.21
N GLY A 212 4.56 -2.58 -20.03
CA GLY A 212 4.70 -4.01 -19.81
C GLY A 212 3.79 -4.82 -20.72
N ARG A 213 2.53 -4.38 -20.90
CA ARG A 213 1.59 -5.03 -21.84
C ARG A 213 2.10 -5.00 -23.28
N ALA A 214 2.58 -3.85 -23.74
CA ALA A 214 3.15 -3.77 -25.08
C ALA A 214 4.38 -4.68 -25.25
N ILE A 215 5.24 -4.81 -24.24
CA ILE A 215 6.40 -5.72 -24.32
C ILE A 215 5.96 -7.18 -24.48
N ILE A 216 5.00 -7.65 -23.69
CA ILE A 216 4.53 -9.05 -23.78
C ILE A 216 3.69 -9.34 -25.03
N GLU A 217 3.20 -8.30 -25.71
CA GLU A 217 2.44 -8.39 -26.96
C GLU A 217 3.35 -8.26 -28.20
N ARG A 218 4.61 -7.79 -28.05
CA ARG A 218 5.55 -7.63 -29.17
C ARG A 218 6.21 -8.96 -29.56
N PRO A 219 6.04 -9.42 -30.82
CA PRO A 219 6.68 -10.66 -31.29
C PRO A 219 8.21 -10.59 -31.30
N SER A 220 8.79 -9.41 -31.55
CA SER A 220 10.25 -9.20 -31.57
C SER A 220 10.93 -9.43 -30.22
N LEU A 221 10.16 -9.47 -29.13
CA LEU A 221 10.65 -9.71 -27.77
C LEU A 221 10.32 -11.12 -27.25
N GLU A 222 9.75 -12.00 -28.09
CA GLU A 222 9.49 -13.40 -27.72
C GLU A 222 10.76 -14.13 -27.30
N GLY A 223 10.68 -14.85 -26.17
CA GLY A 223 11.81 -15.61 -25.64
C GLY A 223 12.92 -14.75 -25.04
N ASN A 224 12.75 -13.43 -24.97
CA ASN A 224 13.74 -12.52 -24.42
C ASN A 224 13.57 -12.30 -22.91
N ALA A 225 14.67 -12.03 -22.20
CA ALA A 225 14.69 -11.82 -20.75
C ALA A 225 13.87 -10.59 -20.32
N GLU A 226 13.80 -9.56 -21.17
CA GLU A 226 13.01 -8.35 -20.95
C GLU A 226 11.51 -8.68 -20.92
N ARG A 227 11.05 -9.64 -21.72
CA ARG A 227 9.65 -10.07 -21.75
C ARG A 227 9.28 -10.87 -20.50
N LEU A 228 10.17 -11.75 -20.05
CA LEU A 228 10.02 -12.41 -18.74
C LEU A 228 10.02 -11.38 -17.59
N SER A 229 10.86 -10.35 -17.68
CA SER A 229 10.87 -9.26 -16.70
C SER A 229 9.56 -8.46 -16.72
N ALA A 230 8.99 -8.20 -17.90
CA ALA A 230 7.70 -7.53 -18.04
C ALA A 230 6.56 -8.31 -17.38
N TYR A 231 6.49 -9.64 -17.55
CA TYR A 231 5.52 -10.47 -16.82
C TYR A 231 5.69 -10.35 -15.30
N ASN A 232 6.92 -10.37 -14.78
CA ASN A 232 7.20 -10.19 -13.36
C ASN A 232 6.69 -8.84 -12.83
N PHE A 233 6.95 -7.75 -13.57
CA PHE A 233 6.51 -6.41 -13.18
C PHE A 233 4.99 -6.27 -13.24
N LEU A 234 4.35 -6.79 -14.30
CA LEU A 234 2.90 -6.79 -14.44
C LEU A 234 2.22 -7.58 -13.31
N ALA A 235 2.75 -8.76 -12.96
CA ALA A 235 2.27 -9.56 -11.84
C ALA A 235 2.43 -8.83 -10.50
N ALA A 236 3.56 -8.15 -10.28
CA ALA A 236 3.81 -7.41 -9.04
C ALA A 236 2.80 -6.26 -8.84
N VAL A 237 2.58 -5.44 -9.87
CA VAL A 237 1.65 -4.30 -9.77
C VAL A 237 0.18 -4.74 -9.77
N ASN A 238 -0.13 -5.93 -10.30
CA ASN A 238 -1.45 -6.55 -10.26
C ASN A 238 -1.64 -7.56 -9.13
N SER A 239 -0.75 -7.62 -8.12
CA SER A 239 -0.72 -8.70 -7.10
C SER A 239 -2.05 -8.96 -6.37
N SER A 240 -2.94 -7.97 -6.33
CA SER A 240 -4.28 -8.09 -5.75
C SER A 240 -5.38 -8.53 -6.74
N ASN A 241 -5.14 -8.61 -8.05
CA ASN A 241 -6.11 -9.00 -9.07
C ASN A 241 -5.72 -10.34 -9.73
N ASP A 242 -6.69 -11.18 -10.09
CA ASP A 242 -6.49 -12.47 -10.78
C ASP A 242 -5.56 -12.39 -12.00
N ARG A 243 -5.49 -11.23 -12.66
CA ARG A 243 -4.48 -10.93 -13.70
C ARG A 243 -3.04 -11.21 -13.28
N ALA A 244 -2.66 -11.03 -12.01
CA ALA A 244 -1.31 -11.37 -11.55
C ALA A 244 -1.00 -12.85 -11.73
N ILE A 245 -1.95 -13.74 -11.45
CA ILE A 245 -1.76 -15.17 -11.65
C ILE A 245 -1.65 -15.48 -13.14
N GLU A 246 -2.46 -14.84 -13.99
CA GLU A 246 -2.36 -15.00 -15.45
C GLU A 246 -0.98 -14.59 -15.98
N TYR A 247 -0.43 -13.46 -15.51
CA TYR A 247 0.91 -13.01 -15.90
C TYR A 247 2.01 -13.95 -15.38
N ILE A 248 1.89 -14.45 -14.15
CA ILE A 248 2.82 -15.43 -13.57
C ILE A 248 2.79 -16.73 -14.38
N ASP A 249 1.61 -17.25 -14.70
CA ASP A 249 1.47 -18.49 -15.47
C ASP A 249 2.04 -18.38 -16.88
N ARG A 250 1.80 -17.25 -17.55
CA ARG A 250 2.37 -16.98 -18.88
C ARG A 250 3.90 -16.86 -18.82
N GLY A 251 4.42 -16.10 -17.85
CA GLY A 251 5.85 -15.96 -17.65
C GLY A 251 6.54 -17.28 -17.31
N ARG A 252 5.92 -18.10 -16.45
CA ARG A 252 6.40 -19.44 -16.10
C ARG A 252 6.51 -20.34 -17.33
N LYS A 253 5.43 -20.44 -18.12
CA LYS A 253 5.42 -21.26 -19.34
C LYS A 253 6.48 -20.83 -20.35
N GLU A 254 6.68 -19.53 -20.51
CA GLU A 254 7.69 -18.99 -21.43
C GLU A 254 9.11 -19.27 -20.90
N ALA A 255 9.35 -19.11 -19.59
CA ALA A 255 10.63 -19.45 -18.97
C ALA A 255 10.97 -20.95 -19.09
N GLU A 256 9.99 -21.83 -18.82
CA GLU A 256 10.14 -23.28 -18.97
C GLU A 256 10.43 -23.68 -20.43
N ALA A 257 9.77 -23.04 -21.40
CA ALA A 257 10.02 -23.27 -22.82
C ALA A 257 11.45 -22.87 -23.24
N LEU A 258 12.07 -21.92 -22.52
CA LEU A 258 13.47 -21.53 -22.68
C LEU A 258 14.44 -22.40 -21.86
N GLY A 259 13.94 -23.43 -21.15
CA GLY A 259 14.74 -24.29 -20.28
C GLY A 259 15.19 -23.62 -18.98
N GLN A 260 14.53 -22.52 -18.57
CA GLN A 260 14.79 -21.85 -17.30
C GLN A 260 13.95 -22.44 -16.17
N SER A 261 14.42 -22.27 -14.92
CA SER A 261 13.69 -22.74 -13.73
C SER A 261 12.40 -21.95 -13.49
N SER A 262 11.33 -22.65 -13.13
CA SER A 262 10.05 -22.09 -12.69
C SER A 262 10.05 -21.59 -11.24
N ALA A 263 11.11 -21.84 -10.46
CA ALA A 263 11.14 -21.59 -9.02
C ALA A 263 10.81 -20.15 -8.62
N SER A 264 11.31 -19.17 -9.40
CA SER A 264 11.06 -17.75 -9.13
C SER A 264 9.57 -17.37 -9.32
N TRP A 265 8.91 -17.98 -10.31
CA TRP A 265 7.49 -17.80 -10.58
C TRP A 265 6.63 -18.42 -9.48
N ASP A 266 7.00 -19.61 -8.99
CA ASP A 266 6.26 -20.27 -7.90
C ASP A 266 6.38 -19.52 -6.58
N LEU A 267 7.57 -18.97 -6.29
CA LEU A 267 7.76 -18.08 -5.13
C LEU A 267 6.93 -16.79 -5.25
N GLN A 268 6.79 -16.25 -6.46
CA GLN A 268 5.95 -15.08 -6.70
C GLN A 268 4.46 -15.41 -6.57
N GLU A 269 4.02 -16.54 -7.12
CA GLU A 269 2.63 -17.01 -6.99
C GLU A 269 2.28 -17.24 -5.53
N LEU A 270 3.17 -17.90 -4.78
CA LEU A 270 3.00 -18.17 -3.35
C LEU A 270 2.68 -16.89 -2.56
N ARG A 271 3.39 -15.80 -2.86
CA ARG A 271 3.14 -14.48 -2.23
C ARG A 271 1.77 -13.93 -2.59
N CYS A 272 1.37 -14.04 -3.87
CA CYS A 272 0.07 -13.57 -4.34
C CYS A 272 -1.08 -14.37 -3.70
N ARG A 273 -0.97 -15.70 -3.68
CA ARG A 273 -1.94 -16.62 -3.07
C ARG A 273 -2.04 -16.42 -1.56
N PHE A 274 -0.91 -16.25 -0.89
CA PHE A 274 -0.87 -15.95 0.54
C PHE A 274 -1.57 -14.62 0.87
N ALA A 275 -1.29 -13.56 0.11
CA ALA A 275 -1.94 -12.25 0.30
C ALA A 275 -3.46 -12.29 0.08
N ARG A 276 -3.97 -13.31 -0.62
CA ARG A 276 -5.40 -13.54 -0.89
C ARG A 276 -6.05 -14.53 0.07
N PHE A 277 -5.27 -15.16 0.95
CA PHE A 277 -5.71 -16.24 1.83
C PHE A 277 -6.20 -17.50 1.06
N ASP A 278 -5.62 -17.76 -0.11
CA ASP A 278 -5.89 -18.97 -0.92
C ASP A 278 -5.13 -20.17 -0.32
N THR A 279 -5.58 -20.67 0.84
CA THR A 279 -4.84 -21.65 1.68
C THR A 279 -4.52 -22.96 0.97
N GLU A 280 -5.41 -23.44 0.10
CA GLU A 280 -5.22 -24.65 -0.70
C GLU A 280 -4.06 -24.50 -1.70
N GLU A 281 -4.07 -23.43 -2.49
CA GLU A 281 -3.02 -23.12 -3.46
C GLU A 281 -1.68 -22.82 -2.80
N VAL A 282 -1.69 -22.15 -1.63
CA VAL A 282 -0.49 -21.94 -0.82
C VAL A 282 0.14 -23.29 -0.43
N GLY A 283 -0.68 -24.25 0.03
CA GLY A 283 -0.20 -25.59 0.37
C GLY A 283 0.38 -26.34 -0.83
N ARG A 284 -0.31 -26.28 -1.98
CA ARG A 284 0.17 -26.87 -3.24
C ARG A 284 1.52 -26.30 -3.67
N LEU A 285 1.67 -24.97 -3.65
CA LEU A 285 2.90 -24.29 -4.06
C LEU A 285 4.07 -24.57 -3.12
N LEU A 286 3.84 -24.59 -1.80
CA LEU A 286 4.88 -24.95 -0.83
C LEU A 286 5.43 -26.36 -1.10
N ASN A 287 4.55 -27.34 -1.28
CA ASN A 287 4.96 -28.72 -1.59
C ASN A 287 5.72 -28.81 -2.93
N HIS A 288 5.30 -28.04 -3.93
CA HIS A 288 5.98 -28.02 -5.22
C HIS A 288 7.39 -27.42 -5.11
N ILE A 289 7.53 -26.27 -4.45
CA ILE A 289 8.83 -25.63 -4.21
C ILE A 289 9.75 -26.53 -3.40
N GLU A 290 9.24 -27.16 -2.33
CA GLU A 290 10.02 -28.07 -1.50
C GLU A 290 10.51 -29.30 -2.27
N SER A 291 9.66 -29.87 -3.13
CA SER A 291 10.00 -31.10 -3.87
C SER A 291 10.88 -30.86 -5.10
N GLN A 292 10.65 -29.78 -5.85
CA GLN A 292 11.32 -29.54 -7.13
C GLN A 292 12.46 -28.52 -7.04
N HIS A 293 12.32 -27.48 -6.22
CA HIS A 293 13.16 -26.27 -6.33
C HIS A 293 14.01 -25.96 -5.09
N ILE A 294 13.78 -26.61 -3.95
CA ILE A 294 14.43 -26.22 -2.68
C ILE A 294 15.95 -26.31 -2.68
N ARG A 295 16.50 -27.16 -3.55
CA ARG A 295 17.95 -27.37 -3.72
C ARG A 295 18.57 -26.36 -4.70
N GLU A 296 17.76 -25.59 -5.41
CA GLU A 296 18.24 -24.55 -6.31
C GLU A 296 18.84 -23.37 -5.52
N PRO A 297 19.90 -22.75 -6.04
CA PRO A 297 20.55 -21.62 -5.37
C PRO A 297 19.58 -20.50 -5.04
N GLY A 298 19.49 -20.11 -3.77
CA GLY A 298 18.70 -18.94 -3.33
C GLY A 298 17.20 -19.20 -3.14
N VAL A 299 16.66 -20.35 -3.56
CA VAL A 299 15.23 -20.66 -3.42
C VAL A 299 14.87 -20.89 -1.94
N ARG A 300 15.66 -21.71 -1.24
CA ARG A 300 15.45 -21.97 0.20
C ARG A 300 15.53 -20.69 1.02
N GLU A 301 16.54 -19.86 0.77
CA GLU A 301 16.73 -18.58 1.46
C GLU A 301 15.56 -17.63 1.20
N SER A 302 15.07 -17.59 -0.05
CA SER A 302 13.91 -16.76 -0.43
C SER A 302 12.62 -17.24 0.22
N LEU A 303 12.40 -18.55 0.31
CA LEU A 303 11.26 -19.15 1.00
C LEU A 303 11.31 -18.86 2.51
N ILE A 304 12.45 -19.06 3.17
CA ILE A 304 12.63 -18.75 4.60
C ILE A 304 12.38 -17.26 4.86
N ARG A 305 12.95 -16.37 4.04
CA ARG A 305 12.73 -14.91 4.18
C ARG A 305 11.24 -14.56 4.07
N PHE A 306 10.52 -15.18 3.13
CA PHE A 306 9.09 -14.99 3.01
C PHE A 306 8.35 -15.47 4.26
N LEU A 307 8.62 -16.69 4.74
CA LEU A 307 7.98 -17.24 5.94
C LEU A 307 8.27 -16.42 7.21
N MET A 308 9.46 -15.81 7.31
CA MET A 308 9.78 -14.84 8.35
C MET A 308 8.97 -13.55 8.21
N GLN A 309 8.88 -13.00 7.00
CA GLN A 309 8.13 -11.76 6.73
C GLN A 309 6.64 -11.91 7.08
N VAL A 310 6.06 -13.09 6.84
CA VAL A 310 4.66 -13.37 7.19
C VAL A 310 4.47 -13.88 8.63
N GLY A 311 5.54 -13.93 9.43
CA GLY A 311 5.48 -14.27 10.86
C GLY A 311 5.23 -15.76 11.16
N VAL A 312 5.40 -16.65 10.18
CA VAL A 312 5.29 -18.11 10.38
C VAL A 312 6.52 -18.65 11.10
N ILE A 313 7.70 -18.07 10.81
CA ILE A 313 8.98 -18.43 11.40
C ILE A 313 9.59 -17.19 12.05
N ARG A 314 10.20 -17.34 13.23
CA ARG A 314 11.00 -16.31 13.89
C ARG A 314 12.37 -16.12 13.21
N PRO A 315 13.08 -15.01 13.47
CA PRO A 315 14.45 -14.82 12.98
C PRO A 315 15.45 -15.90 13.43
N ASP A 316 15.15 -16.63 14.50
CA ASP A 316 15.94 -17.76 15.00
C ASP A 316 15.64 -19.10 14.29
N GLY A 317 14.75 -19.11 13.29
CA GLY A 317 14.36 -20.30 12.54
C GLY A 317 13.29 -21.17 13.21
N THR A 318 12.83 -20.81 14.42
CA THR A 318 11.76 -21.55 15.10
C THR A 318 10.38 -21.16 14.56
N ARG A 319 9.50 -22.14 14.38
CA ARG A 319 8.11 -21.88 13.97
C ARG A 319 7.36 -21.20 15.11
N VAL A 320 6.54 -20.21 14.78
CA VAL A 320 5.61 -19.61 15.75
C VAL A 320 4.50 -20.63 16.01
N GLY A 321 4.68 -21.43 17.07
CA GLY A 321 3.71 -22.43 17.49
C GLY A 321 2.43 -21.80 18.01
N ARG A 322 1.32 -22.12 17.34
CA ARG A 322 0.00 -22.27 17.96
C ARG A 322 0.18 -23.37 19.01
N ALA A 323 0.09 -23.02 20.30
CA ALA A 323 0.11 -24.01 21.36
C ALA A 323 -1.06 -24.98 21.11
N ARG A 324 -0.74 -26.20 20.67
CA ARG A 324 -1.66 -27.32 20.81
C ARG A 324 -1.69 -27.60 22.32
N PRO A 325 -2.87 -27.67 22.97
CA PRO A 325 -2.92 -28.19 24.32
C PRO A 325 -2.59 -29.67 24.18
N ASP A 326 -1.34 -30.04 24.41
CA ASP A 326 -0.98 -31.43 24.64
C ASP A 326 -1.60 -31.81 25.99
N ALA A 327 -2.77 -32.44 25.90
CA ALA A 327 -3.38 -33.21 26.96
C ALA A 327 -2.49 -34.43 27.21
N ASP A 328 -1.37 -34.22 27.92
CA ASP A 328 -0.62 -35.25 28.68
C ASP A 328 0.62 -34.67 29.40
N SER A 329 0.61 -33.38 29.76
CA SER A 329 1.56 -32.88 30.76
C SER A 329 0.94 -33.01 32.16
N PRO A 330 1.56 -33.75 33.10
CA PRO A 330 1.08 -33.81 34.48
C PRO A 330 1.15 -32.40 35.10
N PRO A 331 0.23 -32.06 36.02
CA PRO A 331 0.16 -30.72 36.59
C PRO A 331 1.47 -30.45 37.35
N ALA A 332 2.28 -29.54 36.81
CA ALA A 332 3.42 -29.01 37.54
C ALA A 332 2.89 -28.23 38.74
N ALA A 333 3.19 -28.76 39.93
CA ALA A 333 2.87 -28.17 41.20
C ALA A 333 3.34 -26.72 41.27
N VAL A 334 2.50 -25.90 41.91
CA VAL A 334 2.81 -24.53 42.31
C VAL A 334 4.00 -24.58 43.27
N ALA A 335 5.21 -24.38 42.75
CA ALA A 335 6.39 -24.12 43.56
C ALA A 335 6.42 -22.63 43.87
N THR A 336 6.14 -22.30 45.13
CA THR A 336 6.37 -21.00 45.74
C THR A 336 7.82 -20.57 45.52
N ALA A 337 8.02 -19.47 44.80
CA ALA A 337 9.31 -18.84 44.62
C ALA A 337 9.63 -17.95 45.83
N GLU A 338 10.70 -18.30 46.55
CA GLU A 338 11.47 -17.35 47.37
C GLU A 338 12.46 -16.58 46.47
N PRO A 339 12.85 -15.35 46.83
CA PRO A 339 13.41 -14.38 45.91
C PRO A 339 14.92 -14.58 45.71
N ALA A 340 15.35 -14.62 44.45
CA ALA A 340 16.76 -14.54 44.08
C ALA A 340 16.99 -13.41 43.07
N GLU A 341 17.73 -12.42 43.57
CA GLU A 341 18.72 -11.53 42.97
C GLU A 341 18.51 -10.87 41.59
N GLU A 342 18.95 -9.61 41.56
CA GLU A 342 18.79 -8.61 40.51
C GLU A 342 19.32 -9.07 39.13
N PRO A 343 18.62 -8.68 38.05
CA PRO A 343 19.00 -9.04 36.70
C PRO A 343 20.27 -8.31 36.23
N GLY A 344 21.20 -9.13 35.73
CA GLY A 344 22.41 -8.73 35.03
C GLY A 344 22.17 -7.70 33.94
N ARG A 345 23.09 -6.73 33.92
CA ARG A 345 23.07 -5.49 33.15
C ARG A 345 23.01 -5.71 31.63
N LEU A 346 22.20 -4.86 30.99
CA LEU A 346 22.26 -4.55 29.57
C LEU A 346 23.70 -4.26 29.13
N TRP A 347 24.10 -4.88 28.03
CA TRP A 347 25.34 -4.56 27.34
C TRP A 347 25.18 -3.25 26.55
N THR A 348 25.96 -2.22 26.91
CA THR A 348 26.15 -1.01 26.10
C THR A 348 27.64 -0.82 25.78
N PRO A 349 27.97 -0.35 24.56
CA PRO A 349 29.34 -0.35 24.01
C PRO A 349 30.27 0.77 24.57
N GLU A 350 30.12 1.14 25.85
CA GLU A 350 31.01 2.10 26.53
C GLU A 350 31.87 1.47 27.64
N SER A 351 31.69 0.18 27.94
CA SER A 351 32.32 -0.48 29.11
C SER A 351 33.72 -1.07 28.87
N GLN A 352 34.41 -0.70 27.79
CA GLN A 352 35.80 -1.12 27.56
C GLN A 352 36.70 0.07 27.20
N ARG A 353 37.13 0.82 28.21
CA ARG A 353 38.47 1.44 28.23
C ARG A 353 39.05 1.43 29.65
N PRO A 354 40.27 0.91 29.86
CA PRO A 354 40.99 1.09 31.10
C PRO A 354 41.44 2.55 31.24
N ALA A 355 41.37 3.07 32.46
CA ALA A 355 41.78 4.42 32.80
C ALA A 355 43.31 4.55 32.76
N GLY A 356 43.80 5.55 32.03
CA GLY A 356 45.18 6.04 32.14
C GLY A 356 46.01 5.88 30.87
N GLU A 357 45.82 6.77 29.89
CA GLU A 357 46.87 7.41 29.09
C GLU A 357 46.19 8.29 28.00
N LYS A 358 46.65 9.54 27.83
CA LYS A 358 46.11 10.48 26.83
C LYS A 358 46.65 10.12 25.44
N PRO A 359 45.81 9.99 24.38
CA PRO A 359 46.31 10.00 23.01
C PRO A 359 45.83 11.22 22.21
N LYS A 360 46.79 11.77 21.47
CA LYS A 360 46.69 12.81 20.45
C LYS A 360 45.69 12.41 19.35
N ILE A 361 44.86 13.35 18.94
CA ILE A 361 44.00 13.25 17.77
C ILE A 361 44.89 13.31 16.52
N TRP A 362 44.80 12.29 15.66
CA TRP A 362 45.36 12.27 14.32
C TRP A 362 44.20 12.25 13.31
N MET A 363 44.28 13.05 12.25
CA MET A 363 43.32 13.09 11.15
C MET A 363 44.02 12.62 9.85
N PRO A 364 43.46 11.66 9.07
CA PRO A 364 44.00 11.30 7.77
C PRO A 364 43.41 12.17 6.66
N GLY A 365 44.30 12.85 5.95
CA GLY A 365 44.07 13.75 4.80
C GLY A 365 45.35 14.46 4.35
N MET A 366 46.51 13.84 4.56
CA MET A 366 47.73 14.12 3.81
C MET A 366 48.17 12.81 3.16
N ASP A 367 48.22 12.90 1.84
CA ASP A 367 48.59 11.96 0.77
C ASP A 367 47.65 10.79 0.45
#